data_AF-A0A1F3VBV5-F1
#
_entry.id   AF-A0A1F3VBV5-F1
#
_cell.length_a   1.000
_cell.length_b   1.000
_cell.length_c   1.000
_cell.angle_alpha   90.00
_cell.angle_beta   90.00
_cell.angle_gamma   90.00
#
_symmetry.space_group_name_H-M   'P 1'
#
loop_
_entity.id
_entity.type
_entity.pdbx_description
1 polymer ?
#
loop_
_entity_poly.entity_id
_entity_poly.type
_entity_poly.pdbx_seq_one_letter_code
_entity_poly.pdbx_strand_id
1 'polypeptide(L)'
;MKLILLLTLFITFSTNSFADKKTLETVVTCEQHADSDQWTQIGIVIDNDEPGFKALVVNHNYDDMSSKLVFNDHVVEAISDDNQSYYYENITNTFWLTVTDNIGEFSLLMDGPNSMWQNNMDCFRNSKITFDQN
;
A
#
# COMPACT_ATOMS: atom_id res chain seq x y z
N MET A 1 47.13 -46.36 4.72
CA MET A 1 45.73 -46.01 5.00
C MET A 1 45.50 -44.57 4.54
N LYS A 2 44.75 -44.34 3.44
CA LYS A 2 44.43 -42.99 2.96
C LYS A 2 43.04 -42.61 3.48
N LEU A 3 42.97 -41.55 4.27
CA LEU A 3 41.73 -40.97 4.78
C LEU A 3 41.17 -40.06 3.67
N ILE A 4 40.03 -40.43 3.10
CA ILE A 4 39.30 -39.57 2.17
C ILE A 4 38.39 -38.69 3.02
N LEU A 5 38.70 -37.40 3.10
CA LEU A 5 37.84 -36.40 3.70
C LEU A 5 36.78 -36.02 2.65
N LEU A 6 35.54 -36.49 2.81
CA LEU A 6 34.41 -35.95 2.03
C LEU A 6 34.04 -34.59 2.63
N LEU A 7 34.28 -33.53 1.88
CA LEU A 7 33.79 -32.19 2.18
C LEU A 7 32.35 -32.09 1.65
N THR A 8 31.35 -32.24 2.53
CA THR A 8 29.96 -31.94 2.21
C THR A 8 29.76 -30.43 2.27
N LEU A 9 29.65 -29.80 1.10
CA LEU A 9 29.24 -28.42 0.95
C LEU A 9 27.73 -28.32 1.23
N PHE A 10 27.34 -27.92 2.44
CA PHE A 10 25.97 -27.54 2.74
C PHE A 10 25.73 -26.15 2.14
N ILE A 11 25.09 -26.11 0.97
CA ILE A 11 24.50 -24.88 0.44
C ILE A 11 23.23 -24.65 1.25
N THR A 12 23.31 -23.81 2.28
CA THR A 12 22.12 -23.26 2.93
C THR A 12 21.50 -22.27 1.96
N PHE A 13 20.41 -22.66 1.31
CA PHE A 13 19.50 -21.69 0.71
C PHE A 13 18.91 -20.89 1.87
N SER A 14 19.38 -19.66 2.06
CA SER A 14 18.66 -18.67 2.84
C SER A 14 17.26 -18.61 2.22
N THR A 15 16.28 -19.10 2.98
CA THR A 15 14.87 -18.98 2.67
C THR A 15 14.60 -17.48 2.53
N ASN A 16 14.52 -16.99 1.30
CA ASN A 16 13.83 -15.73 1.04
C ASN A 16 12.46 -15.93 1.66
N SER A 17 12.21 -15.24 2.77
CA SER A 17 10.89 -15.17 3.37
C SER A 17 10.02 -14.49 2.32
N PHE A 18 9.34 -15.29 1.48
CA PHE A 18 8.25 -14.79 0.68
C PHE A 18 7.22 -14.31 1.70
N ALA A 19 7.17 -13.01 1.94
CA ALA A 19 6.09 -12.43 2.72
C ALA A 19 4.77 -12.87 2.07
N ASP A 20 3.85 -13.40 2.87
CA ASP A 20 2.55 -13.82 2.34
C ASP A 20 1.86 -12.58 1.79
N LYS A 21 1.46 -12.58 0.51
CA LYS A 21 0.79 -11.42 -0.09
C LYS A 21 -0.70 -11.48 0.21
N LYS A 22 -1.30 -10.34 0.60
CA LYS A 22 -2.75 -10.14 0.71
C LYS A 22 -3.24 -9.25 -0.42
N THR A 23 -4.30 -9.68 -1.10
CA THR A 23 -5.00 -8.90 -2.13
C THR A 23 -6.42 -8.61 -1.68
N LEU A 24 -6.85 -7.36 -1.82
CA LEU A 24 -8.21 -6.92 -1.51
C LEU A 24 -8.82 -6.19 -2.70
N GLU A 25 -10.11 -6.40 -2.94
CA GLU A 25 -10.90 -5.61 -3.90
C GLU A 25 -11.11 -4.19 -3.34
N THR A 26 -11.00 -3.18 -4.20
CA THR A 26 -11.12 -1.77 -3.84
C THR A 26 -12.27 -1.11 -4.58
N VAL A 27 -12.92 -0.12 -3.95
CA VAL A 27 -13.84 0.78 -4.67
C VAL A 27 -13.06 1.76 -5.54
N VAL A 28 -11.92 2.22 -5.04
CA VAL A 28 -10.93 2.97 -5.82
C VAL A 28 -9.52 2.58 -5.40
N THR A 29 -8.64 2.44 -6.37
CA THR A 29 -7.18 2.38 -6.18
C THR A 29 -6.57 3.58 -6.88
N CYS A 30 -5.70 4.33 -6.23
CA CYS A 30 -4.89 5.37 -6.86
C CYS A 30 -3.42 5.01 -6.71
N GLU A 31 -2.63 5.14 -7.77
CA GLU A 31 -1.19 4.88 -7.75
C GLU A 31 -0.40 6.08 -8.21
N GLN A 32 0.77 6.25 -7.60
CA GLN A 32 1.67 7.32 -7.97
C GLN A 32 2.13 7.09 -9.41
N HIS A 33 1.96 8.10 -10.24
CA HIS A 33 2.45 8.10 -11.62
C HIS A 33 3.99 8.15 -11.60
N ALA A 34 4.66 7.00 -11.51
CA ALA A 34 6.11 6.94 -11.55
C ALA A 34 6.68 5.57 -11.99
N ASP A 35 7.60 5.63 -12.96
CA ASP A 35 8.59 4.59 -13.28
C ASP A 35 9.76 4.62 -12.27
N SER A 36 9.46 4.68 -10.97
CA SER A 36 10.48 4.69 -9.92
C SER A 36 10.55 3.35 -9.20
N ASP A 37 11.76 2.99 -8.74
CA ASP A 37 11.98 1.78 -7.94
C ASP A 37 11.17 1.80 -6.62
N GLN A 38 10.64 2.96 -6.20
CA GLN A 38 9.74 3.09 -5.07
C GLN A 38 8.51 3.91 -5.46
N TRP A 39 7.31 3.44 -5.13
CA TRP A 39 6.07 4.16 -5.42
C TRP A 39 4.99 3.89 -4.37
N THR A 40 4.05 4.82 -4.23
CA THR A 40 2.90 4.68 -3.33
C THR A 40 1.65 4.26 -4.10
N GLN A 41 0.87 3.36 -3.50
CA GLN A 41 -0.47 3.02 -3.93
C GLN A 41 -1.46 3.17 -2.76
N ILE A 42 -2.64 3.72 -3.04
CA ILE A 42 -3.72 3.91 -2.08
C ILE A 42 -4.91 3.08 -2.55
N GLY A 43 -5.51 2.30 -1.65
CA GLY A 43 -6.73 1.55 -1.90
C GLY A 43 -7.80 1.91 -0.89
N ILE A 44 -8.97 2.28 -1.37
CA ILE A 44 -10.17 2.38 -0.54
C ILE A 44 -10.93 1.06 -0.65
N VAL A 45 -11.11 0.38 0.47
CA VAL A 45 -11.81 -0.91 0.55
C VAL A 45 -13.10 -0.74 1.33
N ILE A 46 -14.09 -1.59 1.03
CA ILE A 46 -15.24 -1.77 1.91
C ILE A 46 -14.75 -2.47 3.16
N ASP A 47 -15.04 -1.89 4.31
CA ASP A 47 -14.65 -2.46 5.58
C ASP A 47 -15.64 -3.59 5.97
N ASN A 48 -15.10 -4.77 6.26
CA ASN A 48 -15.88 -5.96 6.62
C ASN A 48 -16.04 -6.10 8.14
N ASP A 49 -15.24 -5.40 8.93
CA ASP A 49 -15.23 -5.45 10.38
C ASP A 49 -16.15 -4.38 10.97
N GLU A 50 -16.19 -3.19 10.37
CA GLU A 50 -17.14 -2.11 10.72
C GLU A 50 -17.83 -1.53 9.49
N PRO A 51 -19.09 -1.07 9.57
CA PRO A 51 -19.77 -0.47 8.42
C PRO A 51 -19.03 0.77 7.89
N GLY A 52 -18.57 0.74 6.63
CA GLY A 52 -18.00 1.89 5.96
C GLY A 52 -16.83 1.57 5.05
N PHE A 53 -15.92 2.53 4.93
CA PHE A 53 -14.71 2.42 4.12
C PHE A 53 -13.46 2.48 4.99
N LYS A 54 -12.40 1.86 4.48
CA LYS A 54 -11.07 1.87 5.07
C LYS A 54 -10.04 2.22 3.99
N ALA A 55 -9.10 3.09 4.32
CA ALA A 55 -8.01 3.44 3.44
C ALA A 55 -6.77 2.61 3.78
N LEU A 56 -6.16 2.07 2.74
CA LEU A 56 -4.92 1.34 2.77
C LEU A 56 -3.89 2.12 1.98
N VAL A 57 -2.78 2.50 2.62
CA VAL A 57 -1.64 3.12 1.92
C VAL A 57 -0.49 2.13 1.92
N VAL A 58 -0.02 1.79 0.73
CA VAL A 58 1.02 0.79 0.50
C VAL A 58 2.20 1.46 -0.19
N ASN A 59 3.38 1.32 0.39
CA ASN A 59 4.64 1.71 -0.23
C ASN A 59 5.30 0.48 -0.84
N HIS A 60 5.55 0.55 -2.14
CA HIS A 60 6.23 -0.48 -2.90
C HIS A 60 7.70 -0.13 -3.08
N ASN A 61 8.54 -1.15 -3.08
CA ASN A 61 9.96 -1.03 -3.39
C ASN A 61 10.38 -2.22 -4.27
N TYR A 62 10.82 -1.91 -5.48
CA TYR A 62 11.23 -2.86 -6.49
C TYR A 62 12.54 -3.57 -6.13
N ASP A 63 13.50 -2.84 -5.54
CA ASP A 63 14.83 -3.36 -5.19
C ASP A 63 14.76 -4.52 -4.20
N ASP A 64 13.84 -4.43 -3.23
CA ASP A 64 13.61 -5.46 -2.21
C ASP A 64 12.35 -6.30 -2.47
N MET A 65 11.67 -6.06 -3.60
CA MET A 65 10.38 -6.68 -3.98
C MET A 65 9.32 -6.62 -2.87
N SER A 66 9.34 -5.57 -2.03
CA SER A 66 8.42 -5.41 -0.91
C SER A 66 7.25 -4.48 -1.23
N SER A 67 6.12 -4.73 -0.56
CA SER A 67 4.93 -3.88 -0.61
C SER A 67 4.34 -3.72 0.80
N LYS A 68 4.75 -2.66 1.50
CA LYS A 68 4.49 -2.50 2.93
C LYS A 68 3.27 -1.60 3.18
N LEU A 69 2.35 -2.08 4.00
CA LEU A 69 1.20 -1.30 4.47
C LEU A 69 1.66 -0.27 5.52
N VAL A 70 1.51 1.02 5.23
CA VAL A 70 1.94 2.13 6.11
C VAL A 70 0.78 2.88 6.76
N PHE A 71 -0.42 2.77 6.21
CA PHE A 71 -1.66 3.28 6.80
C PHE A 71 -2.80 2.31 6.54
N ASN A 72 -3.64 2.10 7.57
CA ASN A 72 -4.78 1.19 7.53
C ASN A 72 -5.82 1.62 8.57
N ASP A 73 -6.70 2.54 8.19
CA ASP A 73 -7.71 3.07 9.11
C ASP A 73 -9.02 3.39 8.38
N HIS A 74 -10.09 3.49 9.17
CA HIS A 74 -11.42 3.85 8.69
C HIS A 74 -11.42 5.27 8.15
N VAL A 75 -12.12 5.49 7.05
CA VAL A 75 -12.26 6.81 6.42
C VAL A 75 -13.72 7.15 6.22
N VAL A 76 -14.00 8.44 6.25
CA VAL A 76 -15.31 8.96 5.90
C VAL A 76 -15.30 9.37 4.43
N GLU A 77 -16.36 9.01 3.72
CA GLU A 77 -16.58 9.42 2.34
C GLU A 77 -17.35 10.75 2.29
N ALA A 78 -16.92 11.66 1.42
CA ALA A 78 -17.64 12.86 1.03
C ALA A 78 -17.74 12.92 -0.50
N ILE A 79 -18.97 13.01 -1.01
CA ILE A 79 -19.27 13.08 -2.44
C ILE A 79 -19.73 14.50 -2.79
N SER A 80 -19.15 15.05 -3.84
CA SER A 80 -19.62 16.25 -4.54
C SER A 80 -19.77 15.94 -6.02
N ASP A 81 -20.44 16.82 -6.78
CA ASP A 81 -20.81 16.58 -8.19
C ASP A 81 -19.64 16.10 -9.06
N ASP A 82 -18.43 16.63 -8.85
CA ASP A 82 -17.25 16.31 -9.66
C ASP A 82 -16.19 15.48 -8.92
N ASN A 83 -16.31 15.34 -7.59
CA ASN A 83 -15.24 14.77 -6.75
C ASN A 83 -15.76 13.76 -5.73
N GLN A 84 -15.02 12.68 -5.55
CA GLN A 84 -15.20 11.72 -4.46
C GLN A 84 -13.98 11.81 -3.53
N SER A 85 -14.22 12.17 -2.27
CA SER A 85 -13.17 12.38 -1.28
C SER A 85 -13.28 11.41 -0.12
N TYR A 86 -12.14 10.98 0.40
CA TYR A 86 -12.02 10.11 1.55
C TYR A 86 -11.08 10.77 2.55
N TYR A 87 -11.52 10.87 3.81
CA TYR A 87 -10.76 11.57 4.83
C TYR A 87 -10.76 10.84 6.16
N TYR A 88 -9.66 11.01 6.89
CA TYR A 88 -9.52 10.61 8.28
C TYR A 88 -8.65 11.63 9.00
N GLU A 89 -9.00 11.95 10.24
CA GLU A 89 -8.21 12.83 11.08
C GLU A 89 -8.31 12.38 12.53
N ASN A 90 -7.17 12.23 13.18
CA ASN A 90 -7.06 12.08 14.61
C ASN A 90 -5.96 13.01 15.15
N ILE A 91 -5.57 12.85 16.42
CA ILE A 91 -4.56 13.71 17.06
C ILE A 91 -3.17 13.61 16.40
N THR A 92 -2.81 12.46 15.84
CA THR A 92 -1.44 12.16 15.36
C THR A 92 -1.35 12.00 13.84
N ASN A 93 -2.47 11.73 13.17
CA ASN A 93 -2.51 11.33 11.78
C ASN A 93 -3.64 12.05 11.04
N THR A 94 -3.38 12.48 9.82
CA THR A 94 -4.38 12.99 8.88
C THR A 94 -4.20 12.29 7.55
N PHE A 95 -5.28 11.74 7.01
CA PHE A 95 -5.32 11.15 5.67
C PHE A 95 -6.37 11.89 4.85
N TRP A 96 -6.01 12.19 3.61
CA TRP A 96 -6.92 12.75 2.63
C TRP A 96 -6.61 12.18 1.24
N LEU A 97 -7.66 11.73 0.56
CA LEU A 97 -7.63 11.36 -0.84
C LEU A 97 -8.82 12.00 -1.53
N THR A 98 -8.60 12.77 -2.58
CA THR A 98 -9.66 13.22 -3.49
C THR A 98 -9.44 12.65 -4.86
N VAL A 99 -10.52 12.14 -5.44
CA VAL A 99 -10.57 11.55 -6.77
C VAL A 99 -11.52 12.34 -7.63
N THR A 100 -10.99 12.94 -8.70
CA THR A 100 -11.72 13.66 -9.75
C THR A 100 -11.52 12.91 -11.05
N ASP A 101 -12.61 12.40 -11.63
CA ASP A 101 -12.56 11.43 -12.74
C ASP A 101 -11.68 10.20 -12.42
N ASN A 102 -10.49 10.15 -13.03
CA ASN A 102 -9.46 9.12 -12.87
C ASN A 102 -8.15 9.69 -12.30
N ILE A 103 -8.18 10.91 -11.74
CA ILE A 103 -7.01 11.59 -11.18
C ILE A 103 -7.17 11.75 -9.67
N GLY A 104 -6.13 11.40 -8.92
CA GLY A 104 -6.07 11.47 -7.47
C GLY A 104 -5.15 12.56 -6.95
N GLU A 105 -5.58 13.22 -5.88
CA GLU A 105 -4.76 14.05 -5.00
C GLU A 105 -4.76 13.44 -3.60
N PHE A 106 -3.57 13.26 -3.03
CA PHE A 106 -3.35 12.48 -1.82
C PHE A 106 -2.44 13.21 -0.83
N SER A 107 -2.80 13.13 0.45
CA SER A 107 -1.99 13.60 1.56
C SER A 107 -2.12 12.62 2.73
N LEU A 108 -0.98 12.25 3.31
CA LEU A 108 -0.88 11.52 4.56
C LEU A 108 0.09 12.25 5.46
N LEU A 109 -0.39 12.77 6.59
CA LEU A 109 0.43 13.35 7.63
C LEU A 109 0.44 12.36 8.79
N MET A 110 1.63 11.92 9.20
CA MET A 110 1.85 11.03 10.33
C MET A 110 3.12 11.47 11.06
N ASP A 111 3.16 11.27 12.37
CA ASP A 111 4.41 11.44 13.13
C ASP A 111 5.50 10.50 12.58
N GLY A 112 6.59 11.09 12.06
CA GLY A 112 7.76 10.36 11.55
C GLY A 112 7.91 10.38 10.03
N PRO A 113 8.65 9.42 9.43
CA PRO A 113 9.07 9.46 8.03
C PRO A 113 7.96 9.10 7.03
N ASN A 114 6.79 8.67 7.51
CA ASN A 114 5.69 8.19 6.67
C ASN A 114 4.72 9.29 6.23
N SER A 115 5.04 10.56 6.51
CA SER A 115 4.28 11.68 5.94
C SER A 115 4.58 11.78 4.43
N MET A 116 3.53 11.88 3.61
CA MET A 116 3.61 11.84 2.16
C MET A 116 2.57 12.77 1.54
N TRP A 117 2.88 13.30 0.36
CA TRP A 117 1.96 14.09 -0.44
C TRP A 117 2.18 13.78 -1.91
N GLN A 118 1.10 13.54 -2.65
CA GLN A 118 1.15 13.23 -4.08
C GLN A 118 -0.03 13.86 -4.80
N ASN A 119 0.25 14.42 -5.97
CA ASN A 119 -0.75 14.94 -6.90
C ASN A 119 -0.66 14.18 -8.22
N ASN A 120 -1.74 14.24 -9.00
CA ASN A 120 -1.83 13.59 -10.32
C ASN A 120 -1.59 12.07 -10.25
N MET A 121 -2.17 11.41 -9.25
CA MET A 121 -2.15 9.95 -9.17
C MET A 121 -3.12 9.35 -10.19
N ASP A 122 -2.77 8.22 -10.78
CA ASP A 122 -3.66 7.48 -11.68
C ASP A 122 -4.64 6.65 -10.84
N CYS A 123 -5.94 6.88 -11.00
CA CYS A 123 -6.98 6.21 -10.23
C CYS A 123 -7.84 5.28 -11.07
N PHE A 124 -8.13 4.11 -10.50
CA PHE A 124 -8.89 3.02 -11.09
C PHE A 124 -10.03 2.63 -10.16
N ARG A 125 -11.26 2.57 -10.67
CA ARG A 125 -12.45 2.15 -9.93
C ARG A 125 -12.63 0.65 -9.99
N ASN A 126 -13.14 0.04 -8.91
CA ASN A 126 -13.41 -1.40 -8.82
C ASN A 126 -12.18 -2.25 -9.18
N SER A 127 -11.06 -1.94 -8.55
CA SER A 127 -9.76 -2.57 -8.82
C SER A 127 -9.32 -3.39 -7.61
N LYS A 128 -8.01 -3.58 -7.45
CA LYS A 128 -7.42 -4.33 -6.35
C LYS A 128 -6.21 -3.59 -5.77
N ILE A 129 -5.87 -3.92 -4.54
CA ILE A 129 -4.62 -3.54 -3.91
C ILE A 129 -3.95 -4.78 -3.31
N THR A 130 -2.63 -4.89 -3.46
CA THR A 130 -1.85 -6.05 -2.98
C THR A 130 -0.66 -5.60 -2.15
N PHE A 131 -0.48 -6.20 -0.98
CA PHE A 131 0.59 -5.87 -0.03
C PHE A 131 1.09 -7.11 0.72
N ASP A 132 2.29 -7.01 1.30
CA ASP A 132 2.86 -8.00 2.21
C ASP A 132 2.06 -8.07 3.51
N GLN A 133 1.65 -9.29 3.88
CA GLN A 133 1.00 -9.65 5.12
C GLN A 133 1.97 -10.48 5.97
N ASN A 134 2.49 -9.87 7.03
CA ASN A 134 3.26 -10.53 8.08
C ASN A 134 2.78 -10.04 9.44
#